data_AF-A0A410RVR7-F1
#
_entry.id   AF-A0A410RVR7-F1
#
_cell.length_a   1.000
_cell.length_b   1.000
_cell.length_c   1.000
_cell.angle_alpha   90.00
_cell.angle_beta   90.00
_cell.angle_gamma   90.00
#
_symmetry.space_group_name_H-M   'P 1'
#
loop_
_entity.id
_entity.type
_entity.pdbx_description
1 polymer ?
#
loop_
_entity_poly.entity_id
_entity_poly.type
_entity_poly.pdbx_seq_one_letter_code
_entity_poly.pdbx_strand_id
1 'polypeptide(L)'
;MNDRLASVFREMAPSDVQLFRATVDGQPDLYHVLNVVRQIRCIDDAACEEVQIRSASEYTERIGEYSSVSGLRIDKSKIGDVRVFRTWGWHSPLIVDDEIKDALEATGIAGGKFEEV
;
A
#
# COMPACT_ATOMS: atom_id res chain seq x y z
N MET A 1 -0.52 -3.31 13.30
CA MET A 1 -0.71 -1.86 13.52
C MET A 1 -1.36 -1.64 14.89
N ASN A 2 -0.97 -0.62 15.67
CA ASN A 2 -1.65 -0.33 16.94
C ASN A 2 -3.06 0.25 16.70
N ASP A 3 -3.89 0.31 17.73
CA ASP A 3 -5.28 0.76 17.60
C ASP A 3 -5.44 2.24 17.16
N ARG A 4 -4.55 3.14 17.62
CA ARG A 4 -4.59 4.57 17.25
C ARG A 4 -4.36 4.78 15.75
N LEU A 5 -3.39 4.08 15.17
CA LEU A 5 -3.15 4.15 13.72
C LEU A 5 -4.28 3.45 12.94
N ALA A 6 -4.84 2.38 13.50
CA ALA A 6 -5.97 1.69 12.88
C ALA A 6 -7.23 2.59 12.82
N SER A 7 -7.43 3.50 13.77
CA SER A 7 -8.58 4.42 13.72
C SER A 7 -8.53 5.38 12.55
N VAL A 8 -7.34 5.85 12.14
CA VAL A 8 -7.16 6.69 10.94
C VAL A 8 -7.79 6.02 9.71
N PHE A 9 -7.41 4.76 9.43
CA PHE A 9 -7.96 4.03 8.29
C PHE A 9 -9.46 3.74 8.44
N ARG A 10 -9.91 3.44 9.66
CA ARG A 10 -11.32 3.16 9.97
C ARG A 10 -12.21 4.37 9.70
N GLU A 11 -11.72 5.57 9.98
CA GLU A 11 -12.46 6.82 9.82
C GLU A 11 -12.37 7.36 8.39
N MET A 12 -11.19 7.32 7.78
CA MET A 12 -10.92 8.01 6.52
C MET A 12 -11.10 7.15 5.27
N ALA A 13 -10.93 5.83 5.37
CA ALA A 13 -10.99 4.91 4.23
C ALA A 13 -11.68 3.56 4.57
N PRO A 14 -12.86 3.56 5.22
CA PRO A 14 -13.52 2.33 5.68
C PRO A 14 -13.90 1.38 4.54
N SER A 15 -14.07 1.89 3.31
CA SER A 15 -14.41 1.08 2.14
C SER A 15 -13.20 0.49 1.42
N ASP A 16 -11.99 0.88 1.82
CA ASP A 16 -10.74 0.47 1.18
C ASP A 16 -9.92 -0.51 2.03
N VAL A 17 -10.28 -0.63 3.31
CA VAL A 17 -9.58 -1.48 4.26
C VAL A 17 -10.51 -2.38 5.07
N GLN A 18 -9.96 -3.46 5.59
CA GLN A 18 -10.51 -4.24 6.68
C GLN A 18 -9.50 -4.29 7.81
N LEU A 19 -9.98 -4.22 9.05
CA LEU A 19 -9.16 -4.21 10.25
C LEU A 19 -9.51 -5.41 11.11
N PHE A 20 -8.59 -6.37 11.21
CA PHE A 20 -8.77 -7.57 12.02
C PHE A 20 -7.96 -7.45 13.31
N ARG A 21 -8.62 -7.59 14.45
CA ARG A 21 -7.95 -7.60 15.76
C ARG A 21 -7.02 -8.81 15.86
N ALA A 22 -5.83 -8.59 16.40
CA ALA A 22 -4.83 -9.61 16.64
C ALA A 22 -4.04 -9.31 17.91
N THR A 23 -3.68 -10.36 18.64
CA THR A 23 -2.69 -10.31 19.72
C THR A 23 -1.32 -10.60 19.14
N VAL A 24 -0.30 -9.86 19.56
CA VAL A 24 1.09 -10.08 19.15
C VAL A 24 1.84 -10.62 20.36
N ASP A 25 2.52 -11.75 20.20
CA ASP A 25 3.28 -12.34 21.31
C ASP A 25 4.35 -11.38 21.83
N GLY A 26 4.48 -11.30 23.16
CA GLY A 26 5.36 -10.34 23.83
C GLY A 26 4.91 -8.87 23.80
N GLN A 27 3.74 -8.54 23.24
CA GLN A 27 3.17 -7.20 23.27
C GLN A 27 1.88 -7.16 24.11
N PRO A 28 1.77 -6.29 25.12
CA PRO A 28 0.59 -6.22 25.98
C PRO A 28 -0.60 -5.51 25.30
N ASP A 29 -0.34 -4.69 24.28
CA ASP A 29 -1.36 -3.90 23.60
C ASP A 29 -2.12 -4.68 22.51
N LEU A 30 -3.32 -4.21 22.18
CA LEU A 30 -4.11 -4.75 21.06
C LEU A 30 -3.58 -4.22 19.72
N TYR A 31 -3.37 -5.14 18.78
CA TYR A 31 -2.98 -4.81 17.42
C TYR A 31 -4.10 -5.14 16.44
N HIS A 32 -3.98 -4.55 15.26
CA HIS A 32 -4.81 -4.79 14.10
C HIS A 32 -3.94 -5.22 12.91
N VAL A 33 -4.38 -6.26 12.22
CA VAL A 33 -3.95 -6.58 10.86
C VAL A 33 -4.74 -5.67 9.92
N LEU A 34 -4.02 -4.83 9.17
CA LEU A 34 -4.56 -4.00 8.11
C LEU A 34 -4.61 -4.83 6.83
N ASN A 35 -5.80 -5.16 6.37
CA ASN A 35 -6.02 -5.73 5.05
C ASN A 35 -6.51 -4.63 4.11
N VAL A 36 -5.82 -4.44 2.98
CA VAL A 36 -6.18 -3.44 1.98
C VAL A 36 -6.91 -4.16 0.87
N VAL A 37 -8.18 -3.84 0.67
CA VAL A 37 -9.07 -4.62 -0.22
C VAL A 37 -9.09 -4.10 -1.65
N ARG A 38 -8.40 -2.99 -1.91
CA ARG A 38 -8.26 -2.38 -3.23
C ARG A 38 -6.92 -2.71 -3.84
N GLN A 39 -6.96 -3.31 -5.03
CA GLN A 39 -5.79 -3.52 -5.87
C GLN A 39 -6.02 -2.89 -7.24
N ILE A 40 -5.14 -1.98 -7.65
CA ILE A 40 -5.33 -1.14 -8.84
C ILE A 40 -4.12 -1.28 -9.77
N ARG A 41 -4.37 -1.51 -11.07
CA ARG A 41 -3.35 -1.53 -12.11
C ARG A 41 -3.10 -0.11 -12.62
N CYS A 42 -2.38 0.69 -11.82
CA CYS A 42 -2.14 2.10 -12.09
C CYS A 42 -0.68 2.51 -12.21
N ILE A 43 0.29 1.58 -12.15
CA ILE A 43 1.70 1.93 -12.41
C ILE A 43 1.82 2.49 -13.82
N ASP A 44 2.47 3.64 -13.94
CA ASP A 44 2.79 4.26 -15.22
C ASP A 44 4.20 3.83 -15.64
N ASP A 45 4.26 2.70 -16.36
CA ASP A 45 5.52 2.09 -16.79
C ASP A 45 6.42 3.06 -17.56
N ALA A 46 5.85 4.03 -18.27
CA ALA A 46 6.59 4.99 -19.08
C ALA A 46 7.15 6.16 -18.26
N ALA A 47 6.54 6.47 -17.11
CA ALA A 47 6.96 7.54 -16.22
C ALA A 47 7.90 7.07 -15.10
N CYS A 48 7.91 5.76 -14.80
CA CYS A 48 8.87 5.15 -13.88
C CYS A 48 10.31 5.30 -14.40
N GLU A 49 11.28 5.30 -13.47
CA GLU A 49 12.71 5.33 -13.82
C GLU A 49 13.15 4.02 -14.48
N GLU A 50 12.74 2.89 -13.90
CA GLU A 50 12.98 1.56 -14.46
C GLU A 50 11.84 0.61 -14.08
N VAL A 51 11.46 -0.25 -15.02
CA VAL A 51 10.49 -1.32 -14.80
C VAL A 51 11.03 -2.62 -15.38
N GLN A 52 10.98 -3.68 -14.57
CA GLN A 52 11.30 -5.03 -15.00
C GLN A 52 10.08 -5.93 -14.80
N ILE A 53 9.77 -6.73 -15.82
CA ILE A 53 8.66 -7.67 -15.82
C ILE A 53 9.20 -9.09 -15.76
N ARG A 54 8.58 -9.92 -14.93
CA ARG A 54 8.90 -11.35 -14.83
C ARG A 54 8.67 -12.04 -16.17
N SER A 55 9.77 -12.44 -16.80
CA SER A 55 9.79 -13.19 -18.05
C SER A 55 9.69 -14.70 -17.78
N ALA A 56 9.11 -15.46 -18.72
CA ALA A 56 9.02 -16.92 -18.61
C ALA A 56 10.38 -17.64 -18.75
N SER A 57 11.42 -16.94 -19.21
CA SER A 57 12.78 -17.47 -19.29
C SER A 57 13.52 -17.44 -17.95
N GLU A 58 13.13 -16.56 -17.04
CA GLU A 58 13.85 -16.32 -15.78
C GLU A 58 13.05 -16.68 -14.54
N TYR A 59 11.72 -16.71 -14.65
CA TYR A 59 10.80 -16.97 -13.56
C TYR A 59 9.86 -18.12 -13.88
N THR A 60 9.35 -18.78 -12.83
CA THR A 60 8.34 -19.86 -12.95
C THR A 60 6.96 -19.44 -12.44
N GLU A 61 6.88 -18.32 -11.73
CA GLU A 61 5.66 -17.79 -11.11
C GLU A 61 5.49 -16.31 -11.40
N ARG A 62 4.21 -15.87 -11.47
CA ARG A 62 3.83 -14.46 -11.63
C ARG A 62 4.38 -13.82 -12.91
N ILE A 63 4.44 -14.61 -13.98
CA ILE A 63 4.85 -14.15 -15.32
C ILE A 63 3.94 -13.02 -15.76
N GLY A 64 4.55 -11.94 -16.26
CA GLY A 64 3.84 -10.72 -16.64
C GLY A 64 3.57 -9.73 -15.48
N GLU A 65 3.90 -10.10 -14.23
CA GLU A 65 3.94 -9.14 -13.12
C GLU A 65 5.33 -8.50 -12.98
N TYR A 66 5.43 -7.45 -12.17
CA TYR A 66 6.67 -6.74 -11.92
C TYR A 66 7.66 -7.58 -11.11
N SER A 67 8.92 -7.64 -11.54
CA SER A 67 10.06 -8.14 -10.74
C SER A 67 10.82 -7.01 -10.05
N SER A 68 10.86 -5.82 -10.64
CA SER A 68 11.47 -4.62 -10.08
C SER A 68 10.79 -3.36 -10.61
N VAL A 69 10.65 -2.34 -9.74
CA VAL A 69 10.18 -1.00 -10.11
C VAL A 69 11.05 0.03 -9.38
N SER A 70 11.73 0.89 -10.13
CA SER A 70 12.52 2.02 -9.64
C SER A 70 11.83 3.34 -10.00
N GLY A 71 11.88 4.32 -9.10
CA GLY A 71 11.24 5.62 -9.29
C GLY A 71 9.74 5.50 -9.57
N LEU A 72 9.01 4.78 -8.72
CA LEU A 72 7.59 4.45 -8.90
C LEU A 72 6.76 5.69 -9.24
N ARG A 73 6.08 5.64 -10.39
CA ARG A 73 5.06 6.61 -10.82
C ARG A 73 3.74 5.91 -11.07
N ILE A 74 2.65 6.61 -10.76
CA ILE A 74 1.30 6.11 -10.95
C ILE A 74 0.44 7.04 -11.80
N ASP A 75 -0.40 6.46 -12.63
CA ASP A 75 -1.43 7.16 -13.40
C ASP A 75 -2.66 7.39 -12.50
N LYS A 76 -2.76 8.62 -11.97
CA LYS A 76 -3.83 9.03 -11.05
C LYS A 76 -5.23 8.93 -11.68
N SER A 77 -5.35 8.95 -13.01
CA SER A 77 -6.65 8.81 -13.67
C SER A 77 -7.30 7.44 -13.48
N LYS A 78 -6.52 6.42 -13.09
CA LYS A 78 -6.97 5.04 -12.87
C LYS A 78 -7.40 4.74 -11.43
N ILE A 79 -7.21 5.67 -10.49
CA ILE A 79 -7.42 5.44 -9.05
C ILE A 79 -8.89 5.66 -8.67
N GLY A 80 -9.55 6.65 -9.27
CA GLY A 80 -10.92 7.04 -8.92
C GLY A 80 -10.99 7.74 -7.56
N ASP A 81 -11.93 7.32 -6.72
CA ASP A 81 -12.18 7.83 -5.36
C ASP A 81 -11.48 7.01 -4.27
N VAL A 82 -10.69 6.00 -4.65
CA VAL A 82 -9.97 5.13 -3.72
C VAL A 82 -8.84 5.90 -3.03
N ARG A 83 -8.79 5.81 -1.70
CA ARG A 83 -7.83 6.53 -0.86
C ARG A 83 -6.70 5.65 -0.36
N VAL A 84 -6.93 4.33 -0.28
CA VAL A 84 -5.92 3.35 0.17
C VAL A 84 -5.94 2.13 -0.74
N PHE A 85 -4.81 1.80 -1.35
CA PHE A 85 -4.74 0.65 -2.25
C PHE A 85 -3.34 0.06 -2.39
N ARG A 86 -3.27 -1.13 -2.96
CA ARG A 86 -2.03 -1.72 -3.46
C ARG A 86 -1.99 -1.67 -4.97
N THR A 87 -0.79 -1.51 -5.52
CA THR A 87 -0.58 -1.64 -6.96
C THR A 87 -0.71 -3.09 -7.41
N TRP A 88 -1.33 -3.32 -8.56
CA TRP A 88 -1.35 -4.64 -9.20
C TRP A 88 0.08 -5.05 -9.61
N GLY A 89 0.42 -6.31 -9.45
CA GLY A 89 1.69 -6.89 -9.92
C GLY A 89 2.94 -6.46 -9.12
N TRP A 90 2.87 -5.40 -8.31
CA TRP A 90 3.96 -4.91 -7.46
C TRP A 90 3.43 -4.70 -6.04
N HIS A 91 3.79 -5.58 -5.11
CA HIS A 91 3.05 -5.70 -3.84
C HIS A 91 3.69 -4.94 -2.67
N SER A 92 4.90 -4.42 -2.87
CA SER A 92 5.68 -3.73 -1.84
C SER A 92 4.99 -2.45 -1.33
N PRO A 93 4.58 -1.49 -2.19
CA PRO A 93 4.03 -0.24 -1.72
C PRO A 93 2.59 -0.39 -1.21
N LEU A 94 2.30 0.31 -0.12
CA LEU A 94 0.95 0.69 0.27
C LEU A 94 0.74 2.14 -0.16
N ILE A 95 -0.18 2.38 -1.08
CA ILE A 95 -0.50 3.74 -1.53
C ILE A 95 -1.62 4.28 -0.63
N VAL A 96 -1.40 5.48 -0.12
CA VAL A 96 -2.37 6.27 0.63
C VAL A 96 -2.42 7.67 0.02
N ASP A 97 -3.57 8.34 0.12
CA ASP A 97 -3.63 9.76 -0.21
C ASP A 97 -2.93 10.64 0.84
N ASP A 98 -2.73 11.91 0.49
CA ASP A 98 -1.97 12.85 1.32
C ASP A 98 -2.63 13.11 2.68
N GLU A 99 -3.97 13.18 2.74
CA GLU A 99 -4.67 13.41 4.00
C GLU A 99 -4.50 12.23 4.98
N ILE A 100 -4.54 10.99 4.49
CA ILE A 100 -4.29 9.80 5.32
C ILE A 100 -2.84 9.76 5.78
N LYS A 101 -1.87 10.08 4.90
CA LYS A 101 -0.47 10.23 5.31
C LYS A 101 -0.36 11.23 6.46
N ASP A 102 -0.90 12.42 6.30
CA ASP A 102 -0.78 13.49 7.29
C ASP A 102 -1.45 13.11 8.61
N ALA A 103 -2.59 12.43 8.57
CA ALA A 103 -3.25 11.89 9.75
C ALA A 103 -2.40 10.80 10.47
N LEU A 104 -1.71 9.93 9.72
CA LEU A 104 -0.80 8.93 10.28
C LEU A 104 0.41 9.59 10.95
N GLU A 105 0.99 10.62 10.33
CA GLU A 105 2.10 11.40 10.88
C GLU A 105 1.67 12.14 12.17
N ALA A 106 0.52 12.83 12.14
CA ALA A 106 -0.03 13.52 13.31
C ALA A 106 -0.38 12.57 14.46
N THR A 107 -0.79 11.33 14.15
CA THR A 107 -1.07 10.27 15.14
C THR A 107 0.22 9.67 15.73
N GLY A 108 1.39 9.96 15.14
CA GLY A 108 2.69 9.51 15.62
C GLY A 108 3.05 8.10 15.13
N ILE A 109 2.87 7.83 13.84
CA ILE A 109 3.34 6.58 13.23
C ILE A 109 4.85 6.37 13.48
N ALA A 110 5.19 5.20 14.04
CA ALA A 110 6.57 4.81 14.26
C ALA A 110 7.09 3.95 13.09
N GLY A 111 8.27 4.28 12.57
CA GLY A 111 8.93 3.52 11.50
C GLY A 111 8.30 3.65 10.11
N GLY A 112 7.33 4.56 9.93
CA GLY A 112 6.77 4.88 8.62
C GLY A 112 7.74 5.70 7.78
N LYS A 113 7.88 5.34 6.50
CA LYS A 113 8.57 6.14 5.48
C LYS A 113 7.57 6.41 4.37
N PHE A 114 7.36 7.68 4.04
CA PHE A 114 6.50 8.09 2.94
C PHE A 114 7.36 8.64 1.80
N GLU A 115 7.03 8.25 0.58
CA GLU A 115 7.62 8.73 -0.65
C GLU A 115 6.49 9.11 -1.59
N GLU A 116 6.60 10.27 -2.23
CA GLU A 116 5.63 10.73 -3.23
C GLU A 116 5.81 9.95 -4.54
N VAL A 117 4.70 9.56 -5.15
CA VAL A 117 4.66 8.74 -6.39
C VAL A 117 3.82 9.39 -7.47
#